data_AF-A0A7V5R8X1-F1
#
_entry.id   AF-A0A7V5R8X1-F1
#
_cell.length_a   1.000
_cell.length_b   1.000
_cell.length_c   1.000
_cell.angle_alpha   90.00
_cell.angle_beta   90.00
_cell.angle_gamma   90.00
#
_symmetry.space_group_name_H-M   'P 1'
#
loop_
_entity.id
_entity.type
_entity.pdbx_description
1 polymer ?
#
loop_
_entity_poly.entity_id
_entity_poly.type
_entity_poly.pdbx_seq_one_letter_code
_entity_poly.pdbx_strand_id
1 'polypeptide(L)'
;MNKLICSRCQSTFYTAAPTSEIPCPFCGFVSRKSFEPERRLEKRMLVERGCELVLAENKKIHGRIVDISLHGVGVETPSPLTTFQRDEMLEIVAEDLDIKSRAQVRWTNRINGVVKAGLLMV
;
A
#
# COMPACT_ATOMS: atom_id res chain seq x y z
N MET A 1 9.27 14.73 17.99
CA MET A 1 10.66 14.31 17.65
C MET A 1 10.80 12.83 17.97
N ASN A 2 11.29 12.03 17.01
CA ASN A 2 11.37 10.57 17.19
C ASN A 2 12.75 10.19 17.74
N LYS A 3 12.77 9.43 18.84
CA LYS A 3 14.00 8.87 19.44
C LYS A 3 14.36 7.56 18.75
N LEU A 4 15.59 7.44 18.28
CA LEU A 4 16.09 6.29 17.55
C LEU A 4 17.29 5.67 18.26
N ILE A 5 17.39 4.35 18.20
CA ILE A 5 18.55 3.58 18.65
C ILE A 5 19.11 2.85 17.42
N CYS A 6 20.37 3.12 17.07
CA CYS A 6 21.02 2.44 15.96
C CYS A 6 21.22 0.95 16.28
N SER A 7 20.71 0.04 15.46
CA SER A 7 20.92 -1.40 15.65
C SER A 7 22.37 -1.85 15.52
N ARG A 8 23.23 -1.04 14.89
CA ARG A 8 24.65 -1.35 14.69
C ARG A 8 25.52 -0.85 15.84
N CYS A 9 25.47 0.44 16.15
CA CYS A 9 26.35 1.05 17.16
C CYS A 9 25.67 1.36 18.49
N GLN A 10 24.37 1.04 18.63
CA GLN A 10 23.55 1.26 19.82
C GLN A 10 23.44 2.74 20.27
N SER A 11 23.99 3.67 19.49
CA SER A 11 23.90 5.10 19.77
C SER A 11 22.48 5.60 19.59
N THR A 12 22.07 6.48 20.51
CA THR A 12 20.75 7.12 20.49
C THR A 12 20.82 8.46 19.76
N PHE A 13 19.87 8.74 18.87
CA PHE A 13 19.76 10.03 18.19
C PHE A 13 18.29 10.41 17.95
N TYR A 14 18.05 11.67 17.60
CA TYR A 14 16.71 12.20 17.34
C TYR A 14 16.60 12.66 15.89
N THR A 15 15.42 12.47 15.31
CA THR A 15 15.12 12.93 13.96
C THR A 15 13.73 13.55 13.86
N ALA A 16 13.62 14.54 12.98
CA ALA A 16 12.37 15.11 12.52
C ALA A 16 11.94 14.55 11.15
N ALA A 17 12.80 13.75 10.50
CA ALA A 17 12.51 13.20 9.19
C ALA A 17 11.39 12.13 9.29
N PRO A 18 10.35 12.21 8.44
CA PRO A 18 9.27 11.22 8.40
C PRO A 18 9.66 9.95 7.62
N THR A 19 10.85 9.91 7.00
CA THR A 19 11.24 8.89 6.04
C THR A 19 11.86 7.65 6.67
N SER A 20 11.75 6.53 5.96
CA SER A 20 12.20 5.19 6.36
C SER A 20 13.70 4.96 6.21
N GLU A 21 14.47 5.91 5.68
CA GLU A 21 15.90 5.78 5.41
C GLU A 21 16.67 6.90 6.11
N ILE A 22 16.99 6.67 7.39
CA ILE A 22 17.70 7.64 8.21
C ILE A 22 19.09 7.08 8.53
N PRO A 23 20.17 7.70 8.02
CA PRO A 23 21.51 7.28 8.37
C PRO A 23 21.78 7.61 9.83
N CYS A 24 22.38 6.66 10.55
CA CYS A 24 22.88 6.93 11.89
C CYS A 24 23.98 7.99 11.82
N PRO A 25 23.89 9.11 12.57
CA PRO A 25 24.89 10.17 12.53
C PRO A 25 26.25 9.74 13.09
N PHE A 26 26.31 8.62 13.83
CA PHE A 26 27.53 8.15 14.48
C PHE A 26 28.30 7.10 13.67
N CYS A 27 27.61 6.23 12.91
CA CYS A 27 28.26 5.13 12.19
C CYS A 27 27.85 5.01 10.71
N GLY A 28 27.00 5.90 10.21
CA GLY A 28 26.52 5.91 8.82
C GLY A 28 25.57 4.77 8.46
N PHE A 29 25.24 3.86 9.38
CA PHE A 29 24.32 2.75 9.11
C PHE A 29 22.89 3.26 8.84
N VAL A 30 22.33 2.87 7.70
CA VAL A 30 20.96 3.23 7.29
C VAL A 30 20.00 2.13 7.72
N SER A 31 19.13 2.42 8.68
CA SER A 31 18.05 1.50 9.07
C SER A 31 16.83 1.72 8.18
N ARG A 32 16.37 0.67 7.50
CA ARG A 32 15.15 0.68 6.65
C ARG A 32 13.89 0.36 7.46
N LYS A 33 13.71 0.97 8.63
CA LYS A 33 12.53 0.72 9.47
C LYS A 33 11.54 1.86 9.29
N SER A 34 10.31 1.52 8.90
CA SER A 34 9.18 2.46 8.91
C SER A 34 9.01 3.01 10.33
N PHE A 35 9.24 4.31 10.52
CA PHE A 35 9.04 5.01 11.80
C PHE A 35 7.62 5.54 11.98
N GLU A 36 6.78 5.38 10.96
CA GLU A 36 5.34 5.54 11.11
C GLU A 36 4.85 4.45 12.08
N PRO A 37 4.17 4.80 13.18
CA PRO A 37 3.46 3.79 13.97
C PRO A 37 2.58 2.99 13.03
N GLU A 38 2.58 1.66 13.16
CA GLU A 38 1.72 0.80 12.37
C GLU A 38 0.27 1.23 12.60
N ARG A 39 -0.29 1.99 11.64
CA ARG A 39 -1.65 2.52 11.73
C ARG A 39 -2.67 1.46 11.36
N ARG A 40 -2.25 0.33 10.83
CA ARG A 40 -3.14 -0.76 10.41
C ARG A 40 -3.40 -1.67 11.60
N LEU A 41 -4.68 -1.95 11.83
CA LEU A 41 -5.12 -2.90 12.85
C LEU A 41 -4.79 -4.34 12.48
N GLU A 42 -4.49 -4.61 11.20
CA GLU A 42 -4.27 -5.95 10.67
C GLU A 42 -3.01 -6.04 9.82
N LYS A 43 -2.35 -7.20 9.93
CA LYS A 43 -1.22 -7.56 9.08
C LYS A 43 -1.71 -7.77 7.65
N ARG A 44 -0.97 -7.21 6.69
CA ARG A 44 -1.15 -7.51 5.27
C ARG A 44 -0.13 -8.55 4.81
N MET A 45 -0.55 -9.45 3.93
CA MET A 45 0.32 -10.38 3.23
C MET A 45 0.62 -9.83 1.85
N LEU A 46 1.89 -9.85 1.46
CA LEU A 46 2.28 -9.55 0.08
C LEU A 46 1.87 -10.71 -0.81
N VAL A 47 1.13 -10.40 -1.87
CA VAL A 47 0.60 -11.35 -2.84
C VAL A 47 0.73 -10.68 -4.20
N GLU A 48 1.05 -11.42 -5.26
CA GLU A 48 1.07 -10.90 -6.62
C GLU A 48 0.16 -11.75 -7.48
N ARG A 49 -1.08 -11.30 -7.67
CA ARG A 49 -2.12 -12.03 -8.44
C ARG A 49 -2.94 -11.10 -9.31
N GLY A 50 -3.36 -11.59 -10.47
CA GLY A 50 -4.19 -10.84 -11.40
C GLY A 50 -5.58 -10.58 -10.81
N CYS A 51 -6.16 -9.44 -11.12
CA CYS A 51 -7.54 -9.13 -10.77
C CYS A 51 -8.23 -8.28 -11.85
N GLU A 52 -9.54 -8.38 -11.93
CA GLU A 52 -10.38 -7.43 -12.64
C GLU A 52 -11.02 -6.44 -11.65
N LEU A 53 -10.96 -5.15 -11.98
CA LEU A 53 -11.70 -4.09 -11.29
C LEU A 53 -12.86 -3.68 -12.19
N VAL A 54 -14.08 -3.82 -11.71
CA VAL A 54 -15.30 -3.42 -12.42
C VAL A 54 -15.80 -2.12 -11.80
N LEU A 55 -15.69 -1.03 -12.55
CA LEU A 55 -16.13 0.30 -12.15
C LEU A 55 -17.60 0.52 -12.54
N ALA A 56 -18.11 1.72 -12.24
CA ALA A 56 -19.38 2.18 -12.78
C ALA A 56 -19.45 1.98 -14.31
N GLU A 57 -20.67 1.77 -14.82
CA GLU A 57 -20.93 1.55 -16.25
C GLU A 57 -20.27 0.28 -16.83
N ASN A 58 -19.97 -0.72 -15.98
CA ASN A 58 -19.34 -1.99 -16.36
C ASN A 58 -17.97 -1.85 -17.02
N LYS A 59 -17.28 -0.74 -16.81
CA LYS A 59 -15.92 -0.57 -17.29
C LYS A 59 -14.98 -1.49 -16.52
N LYS A 60 -14.34 -2.42 -17.23
CA LYS A 60 -13.36 -3.36 -16.66
C LYS A 60 -11.94 -2.83 -16.80
N ILE A 61 -11.16 -2.95 -15.72
CA ILE A 61 -9.74 -2.61 -15.70
C ILE A 61 -8.98 -3.82 -15.16
N HIS A 62 -8.00 -4.28 -15.94
CA HIS A 62 -7.07 -5.30 -15.49
C HIS A 62 -6.06 -4.69 -14.52
N GLY A 63 -5.83 -5.38 -13.41
CA GLY A 63 -4.87 -4.99 -12.38
C GLY A 63 -4.21 -6.20 -11.76
N ARG A 64 -3.42 -5.92 -10.74
CA ARG A 64 -2.74 -6.90 -9.89
C ARG A 64 -2.95 -6.55 -8.44
N ILE A 65 -3.36 -7.51 -7.63
CA ILE A 65 -3.30 -7.42 -6.18
C ILE A 65 -1.82 -7.52 -5.77
N VAL A 66 -1.35 -6.56 -4.97
CA VAL A 66 0.03 -6.48 -4.46
C VAL A 66 0.13 -6.77 -2.96
N ASP A 67 -0.99 -6.59 -2.24
CA ASP A 67 -1.13 -6.98 -0.85
C ASP A 67 -2.60 -7.26 -0.50
N ILE A 68 -2.82 -8.10 0.51
CA ILE A 68 -4.15 -8.46 1.00
C ILE A 68 -4.18 -8.54 2.53
N SER A 69 -5.32 -8.18 3.12
CA SER A 69 -5.71 -8.50 4.49
C SER A 69 -7.14 -9.02 4.51
N LEU A 70 -7.64 -9.34 5.70
CA LEU A 70 -9.02 -9.83 5.87
C LEU A 70 -10.06 -8.84 5.30
N HIS A 71 -9.81 -7.54 5.47
CA HIS A 71 -10.77 -6.50 5.09
C HIS A 71 -10.41 -5.69 3.84
N GLY A 72 -9.26 -5.93 3.21
CA GLY A 72 -8.88 -5.08 2.08
C GLY A 72 -7.70 -5.58 1.28
N VAL A 73 -7.51 -4.93 0.15
CA VAL A 73 -6.45 -5.25 -0.81
C VAL A 73 -5.74 -3.98 -1.26
N GLY A 74 -4.45 -4.11 -1.55
CA GLY A 74 -3.70 -3.16 -2.36
C GLY A 74 -3.72 -3.65 -3.81
N VAL A 75 -4.08 -2.79 -4.75
CA VAL A 75 -4.07 -3.09 -6.18
C VAL A 75 -3.18 -2.13 -6.94
N GLU A 76 -2.66 -2.62 -8.06
CA GLU A 76 -1.84 -1.90 -9.02
C GLU A 76 -2.45 -2.06 -10.42
N THR A 77 -2.58 -0.98 -11.16
CA THR A 77 -3.01 -1.00 -12.56
C THR A 77 -1.98 -0.30 -13.45
N PRO A 78 -1.64 -0.88 -14.62
CA PRO A 78 -0.67 -0.29 -15.55
C PRO A 78 -1.27 0.82 -16.41
N SER A 79 -2.55 1.17 -16.22
CA SER A 79 -3.27 2.08 -17.11
C SER A 79 -3.13 3.55 -16.66
N PRO A 80 -2.39 4.39 -17.41
CA PRO A 80 -2.21 5.81 -17.08
C PRO A 80 -3.48 6.64 -17.28
N LEU A 81 -4.56 6.05 -17.79
CA LEU A 81 -5.87 6.70 -17.92
C LEU A 81 -6.82 6.34 -16.78
N THR A 82 -6.43 5.40 -15.91
CA THR A 82 -7.26 5.03 -14.76
C THR A 82 -7.11 6.07 -13.67
N THR A 83 -8.24 6.61 -13.21
CA THR A 83 -8.32 7.51 -12.08
C THR A 83 -9.40 6.99 -11.14
N PHE A 84 -8.96 6.43 -10.01
CA PHE A 84 -9.86 6.08 -8.93
C PHE A 84 -10.10 7.33 -8.08
N GLN A 85 -11.35 7.57 -7.71
CA GLN A 85 -11.69 8.61 -6.75
C GLN A 85 -11.72 8.04 -5.34
N ARG A 86 -11.32 8.84 -4.34
CA ARG A 86 -11.47 8.42 -2.95
C ARG A 86 -12.95 8.18 -2.64
N ASP A 87 -13.21 7.11 -1.90
CA ASP A 87 -14.53 6.66 -1.48
C ASP A 87 -15.44 6.14 -2.61
N GLU A 88 -14.93 6.07 -3.84
CA GLU A 88 -15.57 5.39 -4.98
C GLU A 88 -15.78 3.89 -4.68
N MET A 89 -16.91 3.34 -5.14
CA MET A 89 -17.24 1.92 -5.03
C MET A 89 -16.98 1.20 -6.34
N LEU A 90 -16.31 0.05 -6.28
CA LEU A 90 -16.06 -0.84 -7.41
C LEU A 90 -16.23 -2.30 -6.99
N GLU A 91 -16.31 -3.21 -7.95
CA GLU A 91 -16.20 -4.65 -7.70
C GLU A 91 -14.77 -5.11 -8.02
N ILE A 92 -14.19 -5.93 -7.16
CA ILE A 92 -12.94 -6.62 -7.41
C ILE A 92 -13.21 -8.11 -7.60
N VAL A 93 -12.62 -8.67 -8.66
CA VAL A 93 -12.69 -10.09 -8.98
C VAL A 93 -11.26 -10.64 -9.12
N ALA A 94 -10.91 -11.63 -8.31
CA ALA A 94 -9.68 -12.41 -8.42
C ALA A 94 -10.02 -13.88 -8.16
N GLU A 95 -10.22 -14.64 -9.24
CA GLU A 95 -10.71 -16.03 -9.19
C GLU A 95 -9.76 -16.97 -8.44
N ASP A 96 -8.46 -16.75 -8.58
CA ASP A 96 -7.41 -17.56 -7.97
C ASP A 96 -7.30 -17.37 -6.45
N LEU A 97 -7.86 -16.28 -5.94
CA LEU A 97 -7.95 -15.97 -4.51
C LEU A 97 -9.37 -16.14 -3.97
N ASP A 98 -10.31 -16.60 -4.79
CA ASP A 98 -11.74 -16.69 -4.48
C ASP A 98 -12.32 -15.35 -3.98
N ILE A 99 -11.88 -14.25 -4.60
CA ILE A 99 -12.33 -12.90 -4.27
C ILE A 99 -13.33 -12.46 -5.33
N LYS A 100 -14.57 -12.21 -4.88
CA LYS A 100 -15.57 -11.45 -5.62
C LYS A 100 -16.33 -10.56 -4.65
N SER A 101 -15.92 -9.31 -4.53
CA SER A 101 -16.44 -8.41 -3.51
C SER A 101 -16.61 -6.99 -4.03
N ARG A 102 -17.58 -6.27 -3.46
CA ARG A 102 -17.59 -4.81 -3.56
C ARG A 102 -16.50 -4.25 -2.66
N ALA A 103 -15.88 -3.15 -3.09
CA ALA A 103 -14.85 -2.49 -2.33
C ALA A 103 -14.86 -0.98 -2.54
N GLN A 104 -14.49 -0.26 -1.48
CA GLN A 104 -14.36 1.19 -1.45
C GLN A 104 -12.90 1.62 -1.59
N VAL A 105 -12.62 2.58 -2.47
CA VAL A 105 -11.29 3.17 -2.64
C VAL A 105 -10.94 4.02 -1.41
N ARG A 106 -9.84 3.70 -0.72
CA ARG A 106 -9.38 4.43 0.48
C ARG A 106 -8.23 5.38 0.23
N TRP A 107 -7.36 5.04 -0.71
CA TRP A 107 -6.26 5.90 -1.13
C TRP A 107 -5.84 5.51 -2.54
N THR A 108 -5.24 6.48 -3.23
CA THR A 108 -4.73 6.31 -4.58
C THR A 108 -3.36 6.97 -4.66
N ASN A 109 -2.45 6.38 -5.44
CA ASN A 109 -1.13 6.94 -5.70
C ASN A 109 -0.76 6.64 -7.14
N ARG A 110 -0.10 7.58 -7.81
CA ARG A 110 0.37 7.43 -9.19
C ARG A 110 1.87 7.66 -9.22
N ILE A 111 2.60 6.65 -9.69
CA ILE A 111 4.05 6.69 -9.83
C ILE A 111 4.40 6.09 -11.19
N ASN A 112 5.11 6.84 -12.03
CA ASN A 112 5.64 6.36 -13.32
C ASN A 112 4.60 5.67 -14.23
N GLY A 113 3.39 6.24 -14.35
CA GLY A 113 2.32 5.69 -15.19
C GLY A 113 1.56 4.50 -14.58
N VAL A 114 2.01 4.00 -13.43
CA VAL A 114 1.33 2.98 -12.64
C VAL A 114 0.42 3.64 -11.62
N VAL A 115 -0.79 3.14 -11.49
CA VAL A 115 -1.75 3.58 -10.47
C VAL A 115 -1.85 2.51 -9.40
N LYS A 116 -1.64 2.89 -8.14
CA LYS A 116 -1.87 2.05 -6.98
C LYS A 116 -3.09 2.54 -6.22
N ALA A 117 -3.90 1.62 -5.72
CA ALA A 117 -5.04 1.95 -4.89
C ALA A 117 -5.15 0.97 -3.71
N GLY A 118 -5.59 1.49 -2.57
CA GLY A 118 -6.03 0.66 -1.45
C GLY A 118 -7.53 0.55 -1.46
N LEU A 119 -8.04 -0.69 -1.43
CA LEU A 119 -9.46 -1.00 -1.42
C LEU A 119 -9.85 -1.61 -0.08
N LEU A 120 -10.98 -1.18 0.47
CA LEU A 120 -11.62 -1.79 1.63
C LEU A 120 -12.84 -2.58 1.14
N MET A 121 -12.84 -3.89 1.37
CA MET A 121 -13.96 -4.77 0.99
C MET A 121 -15.17 -4.50 1.91
N VAL A 122 -16.37 -4.55 1.34
CA VAL A 122 -17.66 -4.24 1.99
C VAL A 122 -18.60 -5.42 1.87
#